data_AF-A0A8J6XCZ2-F1
#
_entry.id   AF-A0A8J6XCZ2-F1
#
_cell.length_a   1.000
_cell.length_b   1.000
_cell.length_c   1.000
_cell.angle_alpha   90.00
_cell.angle_beta   90.00
_cell.angle_gamma   90.00
#
_symmetry.space_group_name_H-M   'P 1'
#
loop_
_entity.id
_entity.type
_entity.pdbx_description
1 polymer ?
#
loop_
_entity_poly.entity_id
_entity_poly.type
_entity_poly.pdbx_seq_one_letter_code
_entity_poly.pdbx_strand_id
1 'polypeptide(L)'
;MSETFSAQVSDRICNHMNEDHSDAVAIYAQVYGNLTETTAARMDSIDAQGMDLTAQVNGESVPVRIQFDHVLADAEDAHHTLIAMVKQTRTKAK
;
A
#
# COMPACT_ATOMS: atom_id res chain seq x y z
N MET A 1 -25.28 0.26 7.78
CA MET A 1 -24.13 0.44 8.69
C MET A 1 -22.91 0.18 7.83
N SER A 2 -22.15 1.21 7.48
CA SER A 2 -20.95 1.06 6.67
C SER A 2 -20.01 0.13 7.40
N GLU A 3 -19.68 -1.02 6.79
CA GLU A 3 -18.65 -1.92 7.31
C GLU A 3 -17.32 -1.16 7.25
N THR A 4 -17.09 -0.38 8.32
CA THR A 4 -15.92 0.44 8.53
C THR A 4 -14.71 -0.48 8.40
N PHE A 5 -13.69 -0.08 7.63
CA PHE A 5 -12.41 -0.77 7.49
C PHE A 5 -12.03 -1.45 8.81
N SER A 6 -12.33 -2.74 8.89
CA SER A 6 -12.11 -3.53 10.09
C SER A 6 -10.77 -4.20 9.95
N ALA A 7 -10.09 -4.44 11.06
CA ALA A 7 -8.78 -5.09 11.07
C ALA A 7 -8.73 -6.38 10.22
N GLN A 8 -9.85 -7.11 10.13
CA GLN A 8 -9.96 -8.34 9.34
C GLN A 8 -9.90 -8.11 7.82
N VAL A 9 -10.49 -7.00 7.34
CA VAL A 9 -10.41 -6.59 5.93
C VAL A 9 -9.00 -6.13 5.62
N SER A 10 -8.43 -5.30 6.50
CA SER A 10 -7.07 -4.79 6.35
C SER A 10 -6.06 -5.93 6.28
N ASP A 11 -6.16 -6.91 7.19
CA ASP A 11 -5.27 -8.08 7.24
C ASP A 11 -5.35 -8.90 5.95
N ARG A 12 -6.57 -9.16 5.44
CA ARG A 12 -6.76 -9.89 4.17
C ARG A 12 -6.14 -9.15 2.98
N ILE A 13 -6.30 -7.83 2.91
CA ILE A 13 -5.72 -7.00 1.84
C ILE A 13 -4.19 -6.98 1.98
N CYS A 14 -3.67 -6.75 3.18
CA CYS A 14 -2.23 -6.78 3.46
C CYS A 14 -1.62 -8.12 3.04
N ASN A 15 -2.22 -9.25 3.42
CA ASN A 15 -1.69 -10.57 3.10
C ASN A 15 -1.67 -10.80 1.58
N HIS A 16 -2.77 -10.49 0.88
CA HIS A 16 -2.82 -10.61 -0.58
C HIS A 16 -1.81 -9.70 -1.28
N MET A 17 -1.70 -8.43 -0.86
CA MET A 17 -0.75 -7.48 -1.44
C MET A 17 0.69 -7.91 -1.19
N ASN A 18 1.00 -8.42 0.01
CA ASN A 18 2.33 -8.92 0.32
C ASN A 18 2.64 -10.22 -0.45
N GLU A 19 1.70 -11.13 -0.65
CA GLU A 19 1.97 -12.41 -1.33
C GLU A 19 2.00 -12.28 -2.86
N ASP A 20 1.01 -11.61 -3.46
CA ASP A 20 0.87 -11.50 -4.92
C ASP A 20 1.59 -10.27 -5.50
N HIS A 21 1.79 -9.23 -4.67
CA HIS A 21 2.18 -7.89 -5.12
C HIS A 21 3.29 -7.23 -4.28
N SER A 22 4.13 -8.00 -3.57
CA SER A 22 5.27 -7.48 -2.78
C SER A 22 6.13 -6.45 -3.53
N ASP A 23 6.39 -6.71 -4.82
CA ASP A 23 7.16 -5.81 -5.69
C ASP A 23 6.45 -4.45 -5.88
N ALA A 24 5.13 -4.46 -6.03
CA ALA A 24 4.34 -3.23 -6.14
C ALA A 24 4.34 -2.43 -4.82
N VAL A 25 4.33 -3.11 -3.67
CA VAL A 25 4.44 -2.45 -2.36
C VAL A 25 5.79 -1.72 -2.22
N ALA A 26 6.88 -2.33 -2.70
CA ALA A 26 8.19 -1.66 -2.76
C ALA A 26 8.15 -0.42 -3.65
N ILE A 27 7.54 -0.52 -4.84
CA ILE A 27 7.38 0.62 -5.75
C ILE A 27 6.55 1.73 -5.09
N TYR A 28 5.55 1.40 -4.27
CA TYR A 28 4.79 2.42 -3.54
C TYR A 28 5.63 3.18 -2.55
N ALA A 29 6.46 2.49 -1.77
CA ALA A 29 7.40 3.15 -0.87
C ALA A 29 8.36 4.09 -1.63
N GLN A 30 8.81 3.68 -2.82
CA GLN A 30 9.70 4.48 -3.65
C GLN A 30 9.01 5.73 -4.21
N VAL A 31 7.82 5.56 -4.79
CA VAL A 31 7.12 6.63 -5.53
C VAL A 31 6.31 7.53 -4.62
N TYR A 32 5.51 6.95 -3.71
CA TYR A 32 4.63 7.70 -2.81
C TYR A 32 5.31 7.99 -1.47
N GLY A 33 6.15 7.08 -0.98
CA GLY A 33 6.96 7.31 0.22
C GLY A 33 8.20 8.15 -0.04
N ASN A 34 8.50 8.48 -1.30
CA ASN A 34 9.69 9.24 -1.71
C ASN A 34 11.01 8.57 -1.27
N LEU A 35 11.00 7.25 -1.05
CA LEU A 35 12.15 6.44 -0.65
C LEU A 35 12.68 5.65 -1.85
N THR A 36 13.30 6.33 -2.81
CA THR A 36 13.82 5.70 -4.05
C THR A 36 14.83 4.59 -3.81
N GLU A 37 15.48 4.57 -2.65
CA GLU A 37 16.42 3.53 -2.23
C GLU A 37 15.74 2.29 -1.59
N THR A 38 14.40 2.20 -1.63
CA THR A 38 13.69 1.05 -1.07
C THR A 38 13.98 -0.21 -1.88
N THR A 39 14.56 -1.21 -1.23
CA THR A 39 14.87 -2.52 -1.84
C THR A 39 13.74 -3.52 -1.69
N ALA A 40 12.96 -3.41 -0.62
CA ALA A 40 11.78 -4.22 -0.37
C ALA A 40 10.79 -3.40 0.45
N ALA A 41 9.49 -3.65 0.34
CA ALA A 41 8.55 -3.10 1.30
C ALA A 41 7.45 -4.10 1.61
N ARG A 42 6.86 -3.94 2.78
CA ARG A 42 5.78 -4.79 3.28
C ARG A 42 4.65 -3.93 3.79
N MET A 43 3.45 -4.24 3.36
CA MET A 43 2.25 -3.59 3.85
C MET A 43 1.94 -4.11 5.26
N ASP A 44 1.81 -3.20 6.22
CA ASP A 44 1.56 -3.52 7.62
C ASP A 44 0.06 -3.44 7.92
N SER A 45 -0.54 -2.29 7.59
CA SER A 45 -1.95 -2.01 7.86
C SER A 45 -2.54 -1.08 6.80
N ILE A 46 -3.87 -1.10 6.66
CA ILE A 46 -4.61 -0.20 5.76
C ILE A 46 -5.88 0.27 6.44
N ASP A 47 -6.13 1.57 6.31
CA ASP A 47 -7.27 2.30 6.83
C ASP A 47 -8.00 3.03 5.70
N ALA A 48 -9.19 3.54 6.01
CA ALA A 48 -9.97 4.32 5.05
C ALA A 48 -9.26 5.59 4.54
N GLN A 49 -8.28 6.13 5.29
CA GLN A 49 -7.57 7.35 4.93
C GLN A 49 -6.22 7.09 4.25
N GLY A 50 -5.68 5.88 4.36
CA GLY A 50 -4.32 5.59 3.92
C GLY A 50 -3.86 4.19 4.28
N MET A 51 -2.65 3.86 3.87
CA MET A 51 -1.99 2.60 4.18
C MET A 51 -0.64 2.83 4.83
N ASP A 52 -0.32 1.98 5.80
CA ASP A 52 0.95 1.94 6.48
C ASP A 52 1.74 0.74 5.96
N LEU A 53 2.97 1.01 5.53
CA LEU A 53 3.89 0.02 5.01
C LEU A 53 5.28 0.25 5.60
N THR A 54 6.03 -0.82 5.73
CA THR A 54 7.43 -0.77 6.15
C THR A 54 8.32 -0.99 4.95
N ALA A 55 9.09 0.03 4.59
CA ALA A 55 10.06 0.00 3.52
C ALA A 55 11.44 -0.39 4.08
N GLN A 56 12.17 -1.29 3.41
CA GLN A 56 13.57 -1.53 3.67
C GLN A 56 14.42 -0.63 2.80
N VAL A 57 15.17 0.26 3.42
CA VAL A 57 16.11 1.18 2.77
C VAL A 57 17.49 0.94 3.36
N ASN A 58 18.47 0.58 2.52
CA ASN A 58 19.85 0.32 2.98
C ASN A 58 19.96 -0.70 4.15
N GLY A 59 19.00 -1.64 4.25
CA GLY A 59 18.94 -2.63 5.34
C GLY A 59 18.25 -2.14 6.62
N GLU A 60 17.71 -0.92 6.63
CA GLU A 60 16.93 -0.37 7.72
C GLU A 60 15.43 -0.36 7.38
N SER A 61 14.60 -0.76 8.35
CA SER A 61 13.15 -0.77 8.21
C SER A 61 12.58 0.61 8.55
N VAL A 62 12.13 1.32 7.53
CA VAL A 62 11.54 2.66 7.61
C VAL A 62 10.01 2.55 7.50
N PRO A 63 9.24 2.94 8.53
CA PRO A 63 7.79 3.02 8.43
C PRO A 63 7.39 4.19 7.52
N VAL A 64 6.48 3.93 6.59
CA VAL A 64 5.95 4.88 5.61
C VAL A 64 4.44 4.82 5.65
N ARG A 65 3.81 5.98 5.78
CA ARG A 65 2.36 6.11 5.64
C ARG A 65 2.02 6.81 4.33
N ILE A 66 1.27 6.13 3.47
CA ILE A 66 0.76 6.69 2.23
C ILE A 66 -0.70 7.07 2.47
N GLN A 67 -1.02 8.36 2.36
CA GLN A 67 -2.42 8.82 2.36
C GLN A 67 -3.04 8.63 0.99
N PHE A 68 -4.28 8.16 0.99
CA PHE A 68 -5.08 8.11 -0.24
C PHE A 68 -5.62 9.51 -0.56
N ASP A 69 -5.85 9.76 -1.86
CA ASP A 69 -6.41 11.03 -2.34
C ASP A 69 -7.88 11.21 -1.91
N HIS A 70 -8.54 10.10 -1.57
CA HIS A 70 -9.91 10.08 -1.07
C HIS A 70 -10.05 9.10 0.11
N VAL A 71 -11.13 9.28 0.88
CA VAL A 71 -11.48 8.34 1.95
C VAL A 71 -12.17 7.14 1.33
N LEU A 72 -11.61 5.96 1.55
CA LEU A 72 -12.17 4.71 1.07
C LEU A 72 -13.51 4.43 1.76
N ALA A 73 -14.53 4.12 0.98
CA ALA A 73 -15.86 3.81 1.51
C ALA A 73 -15.91 2.41 2.12
N ASP A 74 -15.31 1.44 1.43
CA ASP A 74 -15.41 0.00 1.74
C ASP A 74 -14.20 -0.77 1.18
N ALA A 75 -14.12 -2.07 1.51
CA ALA A 75 -13.06 -2.96 1.10
C ALA A 75 -12.89 -3.05 -0.43
N GLU A 76 -14.00 -2.99 -1.17
CA GLU A 76 -14.00 -3.01 -2.63
C GLU A 76 -13.32 -1.76 -3.20
N ASP A 77 -13.60 -0.58 -2.62
CA ASP A 77 -12.97 0.68 -3.00
C ASP A 77 -11.47 0.69 -2.67
N ALA A 78 -11.04 0.11 -1.54
CA ALA A 78 -9.62 -0.14 -1.26
C ALA A 78 -8.95 -0.93 -2.38
N HIS A 79 -9.54 -2.06 -2.72
CA HIS A 79 -8.97 -2.97 -3.71
C HIS A 79 -8.85 -2.28 -5.07
N HIS A 80 -9.88 -1.56 -5.50
CA HIS A 80 -9.85 -0.77 -6.72
C HIS A 80 -8.78 0.34 -6.68
N THR A 81 -8.69 1.07 -5.57
CA THR A 81 -7.71 2.15 -5.38
C THR A 81 -6.28 1.62 -5.44
N LEU A 82 -5.99 0.51 -4.74
CA LEU A 82 -4.68 -0.14 -4.78
C LEU A 82 -4.33 -0.58 -6.20
N ILE A 83 -5.23 -1.29 -6.90
CA ILE A 83 -4.99 -1.70 -8.30
C ILE A 83 -4.69 -0.49 -9.19
N ALA A 84 -5.48 0.59 -9.05
CA ALA A 84 -5.28 1.81 -9.81
C ALA A 84 -3.92 2.43 -9.53
N MET A 85 -3.50 2.49 -8.26
CA MET A 85 -2.18 2.99 -7.86
C MET A 85 -1.05 2.12 -8.42
N VAL A 86 -1.14 0.77 -8.38
CA VAL A 86 -0.11 -0.14 -8.95
C VAL A 86 0.01 0.09 -10.45
N LYS A 87 -1.14 0.19 -11.13
CA LYS A 87 -1.19 0.37 -12.59
C LYS A 87 -0.58 1.71 -13.01
N GLN A 88 -0.83 2.76 -12.23
CA GLN A 88 -0.22 4.07 -12.45
C GLN A 88 1.30 4.05 -12.26
N THR A 89 1.81 3.41 -11.20
CA THR A 89 3.26 3.30 -10.99
C THR A 89 3.94 2.46 -12.07
N ARG A 90 3.34 1.35 -12.49
CA ARG A 90 3.84 0.54 -13.62
C ARG A 90 3.92 1.30 -14.94
N THR A 91 2.97 2.21 -15.18
CA THR A 91 2.94 3.02 -16.41
C THR A 91 4.00 4.13 -16.37
N LYS A 92 4.32 4.65 -15.18
CA LYS A 92 5.39 5.64 -14.98
C LYS A 92 6.80 5.05 -14.98
N ALA A 93 6.96 3.75 -14.72
CA ALA A 93 8.27 3.08 -14.70
C ALA A 93 8.82 2.71 -16.10
N LYS A 94 8.28 3.28 -17.18
CA LYS A 94 8.60 2.91 -18.57
C LYS A 94 9.20 4.06 -19.36
#